data_AF-A0A964UH69-F1
#
_entry.id   AF-A0A964UH69-F1
#
_cell.length_a   1.000
_cell.length_b   1.000
_cell.length_c   1.000
_cell.angle_alpha   90.00
_cell.angle_beta   90.00
_cell.angle_gamma   90.00
#
_symmetry.space_group_name_H-M   'P 1'
#
loop_
_entity.id
_entity.type
_entity.pdbx_description
1 polymer ?
#
loop_
_entity_poly.entity_id
_entity_poly.type
_entity_poly.pdbx_seq_one_letter_code
_entity_poly.pdbx_strand_id
1 'polypeptide(L)'
;MPRSTPTLESLLTELVAGQKRLEARMETLERALTQSVPSAQLSEEDDALYQDAREAVVAHQRAATSFLQRRLGIGYGRAARLMDLLESRGVIGPGRGAEPREILER
;
A
#
# COMPACT_ATOMS: atom_id res chain seq x y z
N MET A 1 10.90 -60.50 7.94
CA MET A 1 11.66 -59.24 7.74
C MET A 1 11.09 -58.21 8.71
N PRO A 2 11.83 -57.75 9.73
CA PRO A 2 11.31 -56.73 10.64
C PRO A 2 11.14 -55.42 9.88
N ARG A 3 9.91 -54.87 9.90
CA ARG A 3 9.66 -53.51 9.41
C ARG A 3 10.25 -52.57 10.45
N SER A 4 11.37 -51.92 10.15
CA SER A 4 11.92 -50.86 10.99
C SER A 4 10.90 -49.73 11.07
N THR A 5 10.10 -49.73 12.15
CA THR A 5 9.28 -48.58 12.51
C THR A 5 10.23 -47.45 12.89
N PRO A 6 10.15 -46.27 12.26
CA PRO A 6 10.99 -45.15 12.65
C PRO A 6 10.74 -44.84 14.13
N THR A 7 11.82 -44.66 14.89
CA THR A 7 11.75 -44.27 16.30
C THR A 7 11.20 -42.84 16.42
N LEU A 8 10.57 -42.53 17.56
CA LEU A 8 10.02 -41.21 17.84
C LEU A 8 11.06 -40.09 17.71
N GLU A 9 12.32 -40.34 18.07
CA GLU A 9 13.43 -39.39 17.91
C GLU A 9 13.74 -39.08 16.45
N SER A 10 13.67 -40.07 15.56
CA SER A 10 13.87 -39.89 14.12
C SER A 10 12.78 -39.01 13.51
N LEU A 11 11.53 -39.27 13.88
CA LEU A 11 10.37 -38.48 13.44
C LEU A 11 10.40 -37.05 13.97
N LEU A 12 10.82 -36.85 15.22
CA LEU A 12 11.02 -35.51 15.80
C LEU A 12 12.12 -34.74 15.06
N THR A 13 13.22 -35.41 14.71
CA THR A 13 14.33 -34.78 13.99
C THR A 13 13.92 -34.37 12.57
N GLU A 14 13.18 -35.23 11.86
CA GLU A 14 12.61 -34.88 10.55
C GLU A 14 11.61 -33.73 10.63
N LEU A 15 10.74 -33.72 11.64
CA LEU A 15 9.75 -32.67 11.84
C LEU A 15 10.42 -31.31 12.10
N VAL A 16 11.40 -31.26 13.00
CA VAL A 16 12.16 -30.05 13.32
C VAL A 16 12.97 -29.57 12.11
N ALA A 17 13.58 -30.49 11.36
CA ALA A 17 14.26 -30.16 10.10
C ALA A 17 13.29 -29.67 9.01
N GLY A 18 12.04 -30.13 9.03
CA GLY A 18 10.96 -29.63 8.18
C GLY A 18 10.52 -28.22 8.56
N GLN A 19 10.37 -27.93 9.86
CA GLN A 19 10.03 -26.60 10.38
C GLN A 19 11.09 -25.55 10.01
N LYS A 20 12.38 -25.83 10.22
CA LYS A 20 13.48 -24.92 9.84
C LYS A 20 13.52 -24.60 8.34
N ARG A 21 13.14 -25.58 7.51
CA ARG A 21 13.04 -25.38 6.05
C ARG A 21 11.87 -24.46 5.68
N LEU A 22 10.76 -24.55 6.41
CA LEU A 22 9.61 -23.67 6.23
C LEU A 22 9.93 -22.23 6.65
N GLU A 23 10.61 -22.06 7.78
CA GLU A 23 11.05 -20.74 8.27
C GLU A 23 11.97 -20.04 7.25
N ALA A 24 12.98 -20.73 6.73
CA ALA A 24 13.86 -20.17 5.71
C ALA A 24 13.13 -19.80 4.41
N ARG A 25 12.13 -20.60 4.01
CA ARG A 25 11.27 -20.32 2.85
C ARG A 25 10.42 -19.07 3.07
N MET A 26 9.89 -18.88 4.28
CA MET A 26 9.11 -17.71 4.67
C MET A 26 9.97 -16.44 4.67
N GLU A 27 11.16 -16.49 5.27
CA GLU A 27 12.10 -15.35 5.28
C GLU A 27 12.46 -14.91 3.84
N THR A 28 12.66 -15.87 2.94
CA THR A 28 12.94 -15.59 1.53
C THR A 28 11.76 -14.89 0.85
N LEU A 29 10.52 -15.30 1.14
CA LEU A 29 9.31 -14.69 0.61
C LEU A 29 9.10 -13.27 1.16
N GLU A 30 9.37 -13.05 2.46
CA GLU A 30 9.28 -11.73 3.08
C GLU A 30 10.30 -10.74 2.49
N ARG A 31 11.55 -11.19 2.25
CA ARG A 31 12.56 -10.38 1.54
C ARG A 31 12.14 -10.06 0.12
N ALA A 32 11.59 -11.03 -0.61
CA ALA A 32 11.13 -10.83 -1.97
C ALA A 32 9.94 -9.84 -2.04
N LEU A 33 9.00 -9.94 -1.09
CA LEU A 33 7.89 -9.00 -0.96
C LEU A 33 8.40 -7.59 -0.66
N THR A 34 9.32 -7.43 0.29
CA THR A 34 9.90 -6.12 0.67
C THR A 34 10.67 -5.48 -0.49
N GLN A 35 11.34 -6.26 -1.34
CA GLN A 35 12.05 -5.73 -2.52
C GLN A 35 11.11 -5.45 -3.71
N SER A 36 9.95 -6.10 -3.76
CA SER A 36 9.01 -5.99 -4.88
C SER A 36 7.91 -4.93 -4.68
N VAL A 37 7.70 -4.43 -3.46
CA VAL A 37 6.95 -3.18 -3.32
C VAL A 37 7.87 -2.04 -3.75
N PRO A 38 7.60 -1.37 -4.89
CA PRO A 38 8.20 -0.07 -5.10
C PRO A 38 7.73 0.77 -3.92
N SER A 39 8.67 1.11 -3.03
CA SER A 39 8.47 2.15 -2.04
C SER A 39 7.78 3.29 -2.77
N ALA A 40 6.62 3.70 -2.27
CA ALA A 40 5.85 4.78 -2.86
C ALA A 40 6.60 6.09 -2.62
N GLN A 41 7.75 6.26 -3.28
CA GLN A 41 8.42 7.53 -3.42
C GLN A 41 7.41 8.44 -4.09
N LEU A 42 6.87 9.35 -3.30
CA LEU A 42 6.20 10.53 -3.80
C LEU A 42 7.18 11.21 -4.74
N SER A 43 6.81 11.32 -6.01
CA SER A 43 7.65 11.96 -7.01
C SER A 43 7.76 13.44 -6.67
N GLU A 44 8.89 14.10 -6.93
CA GLU A 44 8.99 15.57 -6.80
C GLU A 44 7.88 16.28 -7.62
N GLU A 45 7.46 15.67 -8.73
CA GLU A 45 6.32 16.11 -9.53
C GLU A 45 4.96 16.03 -8.79
N ASP A 46 4.76 15.02 -7.94
CA ASP A 46 3.52 14.88 -7.16
C ASP A 46 3.46 15.96 -6.07
N ASP A 47 4.61 16.31 -5.48
CA ASP A 47 4.71 17.43 -4.52
C ASP A 47 4.50 18.80 -5.20
N ALA A 48 4.97 18.98 -6.43
CA ALA A 48 4.72 20.20 -7.20
C ALA A 48 3.23 20.39 -7.51
N LEU A 49 2.53 19.31 -7.89
CA LEU A 49 1.10 19.33 -8.21
C LEU A 49 0.19 19.34 -6.97
N TYR A 50 0.73 18.99 -5.80
CA TYR A 50 -0.03 18.95 -4.55
C TYR A 50 -0.65 20.31 -4.21
N GLN A 51 0.10 21.40 -4.39
CA GLN A 51 -0.38 22.73 -4.05
C GLN A 51 -1.58 23.13 -4.93
N ASP A 52 -1.47 22.92 -6.24
CA ASP A 52 -2.56 23.17 -7.19
C ASP A 52 -3.78 22.28 -6.90
N ALA A 53 -3.55 21.01 -6.53
CA ALA A 53 -4.61 20.09 -6.15
C ALA A 53 -5.35 20.59 -4.89
N ARG A 54 -4.60 21.03 -3.87
CA ARG A 54 -5.15 21.56 -2.62
C ARG A 54 -6.01 22.78 -2.89
N GLU A 55 -5.47 23.76 -3.62
CA GLU A 55 -6.20 24.99 -3.96
C GLU A 55 -7.46 24.69 -4.78
N ALA A 56 -7.39 23.78 -5.74
CA ALA A 56 -8.55 23.38 -6.52
C ALA A 56 -9.64 22.73 -5.66
N VAL A 57 -9.27 21.83 -4.75
CA VAL A 57 -10.20 21.12 -3.87
C VAL A 57 -10.89 22.08 -2.90
N VAL A 58 -10.12 22.96 -2.25
CA VAL A 58 -10.65 23.97 -1.31
C VAL A 58 -11.55 24.97 -2.06
N ALA A 59 -11.12 25.48 -3.21
CA ALA A 59 -11.88 26.47 -3.96
C ALA A 59 -13.20 25.92 -4.54
N HIS A 60 -13.23 24.67 -4.99
CA HIS A 60 -14.43 24.06 -5.61
C HIS A 60 -15.24 23.20 -4.64
N GLN A 61 -14.78 23.08 -3.39
CA GLN A 61 -15.34 22.21 -2.36
C GLN A 61 -15.60 20.78 -2.87
N ARG A 62 -14.70 20.24 -3.69
CA ARG A 62 -14.87 18.92 -4.32
C ARG A 62 -13.58 18.10 -4.29
N ALA A 63 -13.59 17.04 -3.48
CA ALA A 63 -12.48 16.10 -3.36
C ALA A 63 -12.84 14.77 -4.05
N ALA A 64 -12.47 14.64 -5.33
CA ALA A 64 -12.64 13.40 -6.11
C ALA A 64 -11.47 13.20 -7.10
N THR A 65 -11.06 11.95 -7.31
CA THR A 65 -10.00 11.58 -8.27
C THR A 65 -10.31 12.11 -9.67
N SER A 66 -11.53 11.89 -10.17
CA SER A 66 -11.96 12.36 -11.49
C SER A 66 -11.97 13.90 -11.62
N PHE A 67 -12.12 14.64 -10.53
CA PHE A 67 -12.04 16.09 -10.52
C PHE A 67 -10.58 16.55 -10.72
N LEU A 68 -9.64 15.98 -9.95
CA LEU A 68 -8.22 16.29 -10.09
C LEU A 68 -7.67 15.91 -11.46
N GLN A 69 -8.11 14.78 -12.03
CA GLN A 69 -7.73 14.37 -13.40
C GLN A 69 -8.04 15.46 -14.43
N ARG A 70 -9.25 16.04 -14.38
CA ARG A 70 -9.66 17.09 -15.32
C ARG A 70 -9.01 18.43 -15.03
N ARG A 71 -8.81 18.76 -13.75
CA ARG A 71 -8.28 20.06 -13.34
C ARG A 71 -6.78 20.19 -13.62
N LEU A 72 -6.02 19.13 -13.38
CA LEU A 72 -4.56 19.12 -13.49
C LEU A 72 -4.06 18.40 -14.77
N GLY A 73 -4.96 17.82 -15.57
CA GLY A 73 -4.58 17.09 -16.79
C GLY A 73 -3.77 15.82 -16.51
N ILE A 74 -3.96 15.20 -15.34
CA ILE A 74 -3.18 14.05 -14.88
C ILE A 74 -3.95 12.73 -15.05
N GLY A 75 -3.20 11.63 -15.14
CA GLY A 75 -3.75 10.28 -15.15
C GLY A 75 -4.32 9.85 -13.80
N TYR A 76 -5.13 8.78 -13.80
CA TYR A 76 -5.79 8.25 -12.59
C TYR A 76 -4.81 7.93 -11.46
N GLY A 77 -3.69 7.27 -11.74
CA GLY A 77 -2.71 6.88 -10.72
C GLY A 77 -2.12 8.07 -9.96
N ARG A 78 -1.80 9.16 -10.67
CA ARG A 78 -1.34 10.41 -10.04
C ARG A 78 -2.46 11.09 -9.25
N ALA A 79 -3.67 11.15 -9.80
CA ALA A 79 -4.80 11.73 -9.10
C ALA A 79 -5.15 10.97 -7.80
N ALA A 80 -5.04 9.64 -7.79
CA ALA A 80 -5.22 8.83 -6.60
C ALA A 80 -4.15 9.15 -5.54
N ARG A 81 -2.87 9.20 -5.93
CA ARG A 81 -1.78 9.59 -5.02
C ARG A 81 -1.97 10.99 -4.44
N LEU A 82 -2.39 11.95 -5.25
CA LEU A 82 -2.69 13.30 -4.77
C LEU A 82 -3.85 13.32 -3.77
N MET A 83 -4.89 12.49 -3.98
CA MET A 83 -5.98 12.34 -3.01
C MET A 83 -5.48 11.76 -1.69
N ASP A 84 -4.63 10.73 -1.74
CA ASP A 84 -4.04 10.12 -0.54
C ASP A 84 -3.12 11.11 0.19
N LEU A 85 -2.37 11.94 -0.56
CA LEU A 85 -1.55 13.02 0.00
C LEU A 85 -2.40 14.08 0.70
N LEU A 86 -3.48 14.55 0.05
CA LEU A 86 -4.41 15.51 0.62
C LEU A 86 -5.07 14.96 1.89
N GLU A 87 -5.36 13.67 1.94
CA GLU A 87 -5.89 12.99 3.12
C GLU A 87 -4.82 12.90 4.23
N SER A 88 -3.60 12.47 3.89
CA SER A 88 -2.49 12.34 4.85
C SER A 88 -2.11 13.67 5.50
N ARG A 89 -2.26 14.79 4.77
CA ARG A 89 -2.01 16.15 5.26
C ARG A 89 -3.24 16.82 5.86
N GLY A 90 -4.37 16.11 5.97
CA GLY A 90 -5.57 16.60 6.65
C GLY A 90 -6.36 17.67 5.88
N VAL A 91 -6.17 17.80 4.56
CA VAL A 91 -6.96 18.71 3.71
C VAL A 91 -8.36 18.12 3.47
N ILE A 92 -8.42 16.81 3.25
CA ILE A 92 -9.66 16.07 2.99
C ILE A 92 -9.85 14.98 4.04
N GLY A 93 -11.11 14.72 4.38
CA GLY A 93 -11.50 13.66 5.29
C GLY A 93 -11.40 12.27 4.65
N PRO A 94 -11.55 11.21 5.47
CA PRO A 94 -11.44 9.84 5.01
C PRO A 94 -12.48 9.53 3.93
N GLY A 95 -12.07 8.79 2.90
CA GLY A 95 -12.97 8.38 1.84
C GLY A 95 -14.06 7.42 2.33
N ARG A 96 -15.31 7.87 2.36
CA ARG A 96 -16.48 7.00 2.60
C ARG A 96 -17.05 6.49 1.28
N GLY A 97 -16.37 5.50 0.68
CA GLY A 97 -16.89 4.78 -0.48
C GLY A 97 -17.20 5.69 -1.68
N ALA A 98 -18.47 5.74 -2.10
CA ALA A 98 -18.93 6.48 -3.28
C ALA A 98 -19.23 7.97 -3.00
N GLU A 99 -19.25 8.39 -1.73
CA GLU A 99 -19.54 9.77 -1.37
C GLU A 99 -18.32 10.68 -1.59
N PRO A 100 -18.55 11.94 -2.01
CA PRO A 100 -17.48 12.93 -2.13
C PRO A 100 -16.84 13.15 -0.75
N ARG A 101 -15.50 13.16 -0.71
CA ARG A 101 -14.79 13.33 0.57
C ARG A 101 -15.07 14.72 1.15
N GLU A 102 -15.25 14.78 2.47
CA GLU A 102 -15.39 16.06 3.17
C GLU A 102 -14.08 16.84 3.12
N ILE A 103 -14.15 18.17 3.09
CA ILE A 103 -12.97 19.04 3.08
C ILE A 103 -12.86 19.68 4.46
N LEU A 104 -11.70 19.48 5.07
CA LEU A 104 -11.44 19.87 6.45
C LEU A 104 -10.81 21.27 6.54
N GLU A 105 -10.03 21.68 5.54
CA GLU A 105 -9.54 23.06 5.41
C GLU A 105 -10.60 23.97 4.76
N ARG A 106 -10.98 25.04 5.45
CA ARG A 106 -11.90 26.09 4.96
C ARG A 106 -11.27 27.47 5.02
#